data_AF-A0A847L480-F1
#
_entry.id   AF-A0A847L480-F1
#
_cell.length_a   1.000
_cell.length_b   1.000
_cell.length_c   1.000
_cell.angle_alpha   90.00
_cell.angle_beta   90.00
_cell.angle_gamma   90.00
#
_symmetry.space_group_name_H-M   'P 1'
#
loop_
_entity.id
_entity.type
_entity.pdbx_description
1 polymer ?
#
loop_
_entity_poly.entity_id
_entity_poly.type
_entity_poly.pdbx_seq_one_letter_code
_entity_poly.pdbx_strand_id
1 'polypeptide(L)' 'MNSKLNLLLYAFAVFAVFMILTWILKSVGGKLPVENGIWGVYKDSDFLLGVVVAGIVTLSHVQKRKLRK' A
#
# COMPACT_ATOMS: atom_id res chain seq x y z
N MET A 1 17.84 -12.85 -12.57
CA MET A 1 16.73 -11.99 -12.09
C MET A 1 17.26 -10.60 -11.79
N ASN A 2 16.77 -9.57 -12.48
CA ASN A 2 17.19 -8.18 -12.25
C ASN A 2 16.72 -7.71 -10.87
N SER A 3 17.65 -7.35 -9.98
CA SER A 3 17.38 -6.96 -8.59
C SER A 3 16.33 -5.84 -8.44
N LYS A 4 16.24 -4.96 -9.46
CA LYS A 4 15.26 -3.87 -9.53
C LYS A 4 13.82 -4.35 -9.75
N LEU A 5 13.61 -5.42 -10.52
CA LEU A 5 12.27 -5.98 -10.77
C LEU A 5 11.66 -6.63 -9.53
N ASN A 6 12.47 -7.35 -8.75
CA ASN A 6 12.02 -7.92 -7.49
C ASN A 6 11.61 -6.86 -6.48
N LEU A 7 12.31 -5.72 -6.47
CA LEU A 7 12.00 -4.60 -5.59
C LEU A 7 10.69 -3.91 -6.00
N LEU A 8 10.48 -3.72 -7.31
CA LEU A 8 9.21 -3.21 -7.85
C LEU A 8 8.04 -4.15 -7.59
N LEU A 9 8.22 -5.45 -7.80
CA LEU A 9 7.20 -6.46 -7.50
C LEU A 9 6.85 -6.50 -6.01
N TYR A 10 7.85 -6.33 -5.13
CA TYR A 10 7.62 -6.27 -3.69
C TYR A 10 6.85 -5.01 -3.30
N ALA A 11 7.23 -3.84 -3.84
CA ALA A 11 6.50 -2.59 -3.61
C ALA A 11 5.05 -2.69 -4.11
N PHE A 12 4.85 -3.30 -5.29
CA PHE A 12 3.52 -3.52 -5.85
C PHE A 12 2.69 -4.51 -5.03
N ALA A 13 3.30 -5.59 -4.54
CA ALA A 13 2.64 -6.56 -3.67
C ALA A 13 2.21 -5.94 -2.33
N VAL A 14 3.08 -5.15 -1.69
CA VAL A 14 2.76 -4.43 -0.46
C VAL A 14 1.64 -3.42 -0.69
N PHE A 15 1.68 -2.70 -1.80
CA PHE A 15 0.63 -1.75 -2.19
C PHE A 15 -0.72 -2.47 -2.40
N ALA A 16 -0.72 -3.60 -3.11
CA ALA A 16 -1.92 -4.40 -3.34
C ALA A 16 -2.51 -4.93 -2.03
N VAL A 17 -1.67 -5.46 -1.13
CA VAL A 17 -2.09 -5.93 0.20
C VAL A 17 -2.68 -4.78 1.03
N PHE A 18 -2.06 -3.60 1.00
CA PHE A 18 -2.57 -2.43 1.70
C PHE A 18 -3.95 -2.01 1.18
N MET A 19 -4.12 -1.93 -0.15
CA MET A 19 -5.41 -1.62 -0.77
C MET A 19 -6.49 -2.61 -0.35
N ILE A 20 -6.21 -3.92 -0.36
CA ILE A 20 -7.15 -4.95 0.07
C ILE A 20 -7.50 -4.79 1.56
N LEU A 21 -6.52 -4.54 2.43
CA LEU A 21 -6.74 -4.30 3.86
C LEU A 21 -7.62 -3.08 4.10
N THR A 22 -7.34 -1.96 3.44
CA THR A 22 -8.15 -0.75 3.55
C THR A 22 -9.57 -0.95 3.02
N TRP A 23 -9.72 -1.76 1.97
CA TRP A 23 -11.02 -2.12 1.42
C TRP A 23 -11.84 -2.92 2.43
N ILE A 24 -11.24 -3.96 3.04
CA ILE A 24 -11.88 -4.78 4.07
C ILE A 24 -12.24 -3.91 5.29
N LEU A 25 -11.32 -3.05 5.74
CA LEU A 25 -11.53 -2.19 6.89
C LEU A 25 -12.70 -1.22 6.67
N LYS A 26 -12.84 -0.67 5.44
CA LYS A 26 -13.98 0.16 5.06
C LYS A 26 -15.29 -0.62 4.93
N SER A 27 -15.24 -1.82 4.35
CA SER A 27 -16.42 -2.70 4.22
C SER A 27 -16.96 -3.14 5.59
N VAL A 28 -16.07 -3.48 6.53
CA VAL A 28 -16.46 -3.89 7.90
C VAL A 28 -16.82 -2.68 8.77
N GLY A 29 -16.16 -1.54 8.55
CA GLY A 29 -16.37 -0.32 9.33
C GLY A 29 -17.72 0.37 9.13
N GLY A 30 -18.53 -0.04 8.14
CA GLY A 30 -19.88 0.48 7.88
C GLY A 30 -19.97 1.96 7.47
N LYS A 31 -18.87 2.71 7.59
CA LYS A 31 -18.69 4.07 7.09
C LYS A 31 -18.27 3.97 5.63
N LEU A 32 -19.25 3.79 4.74
CA LEU A 32 -19.11 4.16 3.34
C LEU A 32 -19.47 5.65 3.25
N PRO A 33 -18.51 6.59 3.36
CA PRO A 33 -18.79 7.92 2.88
C PRO A 33 -18.99 7.80 1.37
N VAL A 34 -20.22 8.05 0.95
CA VAL A 34 -20.57 8.36 -0.44
C VAL A 34 -19.91 9.70 -0.77
N GLU A 35 -18.58 9.72 -0.86
CA GLU A 35 -17.80 10.91 -1.18
C GLU A 35 -17.01 10.67 -2.47
N ASN A 36 -16.94 11.73 -3.27
CA ASN A 36 -16.40 11.83 -4.62
C ASN A 36 -14.89 11.58 -4.70
N GLY A 37 -14.45 10.38 -4.32
CA GLY A 37 -13.08 9.92 -4.46
C GLY A 37 -12.96 8.80 -5.51
N ILE A 38 -11.72 8.42 -5.85
CA ILE A 38 -11.42 7.42 -6.89
C ILE A 38 -12.21 6.13 -6.61
N TRP A 39 -13.02 5.71 -7.59
CA TRP A 39 -13.93 4.54 -7.54
C TRP A 39 -15.04 4.60 -6.46
N GLY A 40 -15.34 5.76 -5.88
CA GLY A 40 -16.42 5.94 -4.89
C GLY A 40 -16.16 5.30 -3.52
N VAL A 41 -14.95 4.76 -3.31
CA VAL A 41 -14.56 4.02 -2.11
C VAL A 41 -13.31 4.60 -1.44
N TYR A 42 -12.44 5.30 -2.19
CA TYR A 42 -11.18 5.82 -1.68
C TYR A 42 -11.11 7.34 -1.78
N LYS A 43 -10.80 8.04 -0.68
CA LYS A 43 -10.40 9.45 -0.74
C LYS A 43 -8.99 9.54 -1.31
N ASP A 44 -8.67 10.63 -2.00
CA ASP A 44 -7.31 10.88 -2.49
C ASP A 44 -6.26 10.83 -1.35
N SER A 45 -6.68 11.23 -0.14
CA SER A 45 -5.86 11.10 1.06
C SER A 45 -5.53 9.65 1.42
N ASP A 46 -6.47 8.71 1.28
CA ASP A 46 -6.24 7.29 1.57
C ASP A 46 -5.27 6.66 0.58
N PHE A 47 -5.36 7.08 -0.69
CA PHE A 47 -4.45 6.64 -1.74
C PHE A 47 -3.02 7.13 -1.48
N LEU A 48 -2.86 8.41 -1.14
CA LEU A 48 -1.56 8.98 -0.76
C LEU A 48 -0.97 8.26 0.46
N LEU A 49 -1.82 7.93 1.45
CA LEU A 49 -1.43 7.17 2.64
C LEU A 49 -0.93 5.78 2.27
N GLY A 50 -1.61 5.09 1.35
CA GLY A 50 -1.18 3.79 0.83
C GLY A 50 0.16 3.84 0.10
N VAL A 51 0.42 4.88 -0.69
CA VAL A 51 1.72 5.10 -1.34
C VAL A 51 2.82 5.35 -0.31
N VAL A 52 2.56 6.17 0.71
CA VAL A 52 3.52 6.46 1.78
C VAL A 52 3.84 5.18 2.58
N VAL A 53 2.81 4.41 2.97
CA VAL A 53 3.00 3.14 3.70
C VAL A 53 3.76 2.12 2.84
N ALA A 54 3.41 1.97 1.57
CA ALA A 54 4.12 1.08 0.66
C ALA A 54 5.59 1.48 0.50
N GLY A 55 5.88 2.78 0.41
CA GLY A 55 7.24 3.33 0.38
C GLY A 55 8.02 3.00 1.65
N ILE A 56 7.45 3.29 2.83
CA ILE A 56 8.09 3.04 4.13
C ILE A 56 8.35 1.55 4.33
N VAL A 57 7.38 0.68 4.05
CA VAL A 57 7.52 -0.77 4.21
C VAL A 57 8.56 -1.33 3.23
N THR A 58 8.58 -0.85 1.98
CA THR A 58 9.60 -1.24 0.99
C THR A 58 10.99 -0.79 1.43
N LEU A 59 11.15 0.46 1.87
CA LEU A 59 12.42 0.96 2.41
C LEU A 59 12.87 0.18 3.64
N SER A 60 11.95 -0.12 4.55
CA SER A 60 12.23 -0.92 5.75
C SER A 60 12.67 -2.35 5.39
N HIS A 61 12.03 -2.97 4.38
CA HIS A 61 12.44 -4.27 3.86
C HIS A 61 13.85 -4.22 3.25
N VAL A 62 14.15 -3.19 2.47
CA VAL A 62 15.48 -2.97 1.87
C VAL A 62 16.55 -2.71 2.94
N GLN A 63 16.24 -1.88 3.95
CA GLN A 63 17.15 -1.60 5.07
C GLN A 63 17.45 -2.86 5.89
N LYS A 64 16.43 -3.65 6.23
CA LYS A 64 16.64 -4.94 6.94
C LYS A 64 17.48 -5.92 6.13
N ARG A 65 17.34 -5.93 4.80
CA ARG A 65 18.21 -6.73 3.91
C ARG A 65 19.66 -6.22 3.90
N LYS A 66 19.87 -4.91 4.06
CA LYS A 66 21.19 -4.28 4.07
C LYS A 66 21.91 -4.46 5.41
N LEU A 67 21.18 -4.48 6.53
CA LEU A 67 21.71 -4.67 7.89
C LEU A 67 22.06 -6.13 8.22
N ARG A 68 21.56 -7.10 7.44
CA ARG A 68 21.84 -8.53 7.62
C ARG A 68 23.01 -9.02 6.74
N LYS A 69 23.76 -8.10 6.15
CA LYS A 69 24.93 -8.35 5.31
C LYS A 69 26.17 -7.80 6.01
#